data_AF-A0AA90PVU8-F1
#
_entry.id   AF-A0AA90PVU8-F1
#
_cell.length_a   1.000
_cell.length_b   1.000
_cell.length_c   1.000
_cell.angle_alpha   90.00
_cell.angle_beta   90.00
_cell.angle_gamma   90.00
#
_symmetry.space_group_name_H-M   'P 1'
#
loop_
_entity.id
_entity.type
_entity.pdbx_description
1 polymer ?
#
loop_
_entity_poly.entity_id
_entity_poly.type
_entity_poly.pdbx_seq_one_letter_code
_entity_poly.pdbx_strand_id
1 'polypeptide(L)'
;MDYSDNPPDETVSRVNLLANIALAIGFLLPVWAVMKGNGDAEMAGGFIGGSLVAVFIILLLLKGILKTHPPLRMACAKLVVAIVLILMSLGKIGAMKRDIGAIRAASQSLVATMNEKGEPSGPAVPQAASEEARQVVAFVNGAGALLKRQVAERELLDKEFEKIDMSTLLTPQTLTSRKGIADSRAKMARYVELIDQRDKMIVAAVEEGRTYVRTAKVPEQYRSESSARAKVGEETLKHNAALSAVGKEFIKGVNDVLDFGQSQLGKAKFQNGKLMFASERDVATYRSLSAALEQIGVREAAVVEQFNAHLEKTKRDAARQLGPALR
;
A
#
# COMPACT_ATOMS: atom_id res chain seq x y z
N MET A 1 -61.40 -38.75 35.69
CA MET A 1 -60.99 -37.41 36.16
C MET A 1 -60.04 -36.84 35.15
N ASP A 2 -60.53 -35.88 34.38
CA ASP A 2 -59.76 -35.10 33.42
C ASP A 2 -58.64 -34.34 34.13
N TYR A 3 -57.42 -34.47 33.62
CA TYR A 3 -56.28 -33.62 33.93
C TYR A 3 -56.11 -32.64 32.76
N SER A 4 -56.99 -31.66 32.65
CA SER A 4 -56.79 -30.50 31.77
C SER A 4 -57.33 -29.25 32.46
N ASP A 5 -56.64 -28.13 32.26
CA ASP A 5 -57.00 -26.77 32.68
C ASP A 5 -56.54 -26.29 34.06
N ASN A 6 -55.22 -26.38 34.32
CA ASN A 6 -54.57 -25.26 34.99
C ASN A 6 -53.80 -24.44 33.93
N PRO A 7 -54.09 -23.13 33.76
CA PRO A 7 -53.31 -22.31 32.83
C PRO A 7 -51.83 -22.34 33.23
N PRO A 8 -50.89 -22.28 32.27
CA PRO A 8 -49.48 -22.26 32.58
C PRO A 8 -49.19 -21.08 33.52
N ASP A 9 -48.59 -21.39 34.67
CA ASP A 9 -48.14 -20.41 35.68
C ASP A 9 -47.51 -19.21 34.98
N GLU A 10 -48.08 -18.02 35.19
CA GLU A 10 -47.76 -16.79 34.48
C GLU A 10 -46.25 -16.47 34.56
N THR A 11 -45.62 -16.90 35.66
CA THR A 11 -44.18 -16.82 35.91
C THR A 11 -43.37 -17.62 34.91
N VAL A 12 -43.78 -18.85 34.60
CA VAL A 12 -43.14 -19.75 33.64
C VAL A 12 -43.24 -19.19 32.23
N SER A 13 -44.41 -18.64 31.88
CA SER A 13 -44.64 -18.00 30.58
C SER A 13 -43.72 -16.78 30.37
N ARG A 14 -43.59 -15.92 31.40
CA ARG A 14 -42.70 -14.74 31.37
C ARG A 14 -41.21 -15.12 31.25
N VAL A 15 -40.73 -16.10 32.01
CA VAL A 15 -39.32 -16.52 31.97
C VAL A 15 -39.00 -17.20 30.63
N ASN A 16 -39.91 -18.00 30.08
CA ASN A 16 -39.71 -18.64 28.78
C ASN A 16 -39.74 -17.62 27.62
N LEU A 17 -40.58 -16.58 27.71
CA LEU A 17 -40.57 -15.46 26.75
C LEU A 17 -39.23 -14.71 26.79
N LEU A 18 -38.73 -14.37 27.98
CA LEU A 18 -37.43 -13.71 28.16
C LEU A 18 -36.27 -14.56 27.65
N ALA A 19 -36.30 -15.88 27.91
CA ALA A 19 -35.29 -16.80 27.41
C ALA A 19 -35.27 -16.87 25.87
N ASN A 20 -36.45 -16.90 25.22
CA ASN A 20 -36.55 -16.90 23.77
C ASN A 20 -36.07 -15.58 23.15
N ILE A 21 -36.39 -14.43 23.76
CA ILE A 21 -35.89 -13.12 23.34
C ILE A 21 -34.37 -13.06 23.48
N ALA A 22 -33.82 -13.50 24.62
CA ALA A 22 -32.37 -13.52 24.84
C ALA A 22 -31.64 -14.46 23.86
N LEU A 23 -32.23 -15.61 23.51
CA LEU A 23 -31.70 -16.49 22.46
C LEU A 23 -31.69 -15.80 21.10
N ALA A 24 -32.81 -15.17 20.72
CA ALA A 24 -32.90 -14.43 19.46
C ALA A 24 -31.85 -13.30 19.39
N ILE A 25 -31.66 -12.56 20.48
CA ILE A 25 -30.63 -11.52 20.61
C ILE A 25 -29.23 -12.13 20.47
N GLY A 26 -28.92 -13.23 21.16
CA GLY A 26 -27.63 -13.91 21.08
C GLY A 26 -27.27 -14.39 19.67
N PHE A 27 -28.27 -14.82 18.88
CA PHE A 27 -28.12 -15.25 17.49
C PHE A 27 -28.03 -14.10 16.48
N LEU A 28 -28.78 -13.02 16.69
CA LEU A 28 -28.82 -11.90 15.75
C LEU A 28 -27.70 -10.88 15.98
N LEU A 29 -27.10 -10.83 17.18
CA LEU A 29 -26.01 -9.91 17.53
C LEU A 29 -24.79 -9.98 16.58
N PRO A 30 -24.27 -11.18 16.23
CA PRO A 30 -23.18 -11.32 15.27
C PRO A 30 -23.55 -10.85 13.86
N VAL A 31 -24.76 -11.15 13.39
CA VAL A 31 -25.28 -10.69 12.08
C VAL A 31 -25.35 -9.16 12.06
N TRP A 32 -25.91 -8.58 13.10
CA TRP A 32 -26.02 -7.13 13.24
C TRP A 32 -24.65 -6.45 13.33
N ALA A 33 -23.68 -7.08 14.01
CA ALA A 33 -22.31 -6.59 14.09
C ALA A 33 -21.61 -6.58 12.72
N VAL A 34 -21.82 -7.62 11.89
CA VAL A 34 -21.34 -7.65 10.49
C VAL A 34 -22.03 -6.58 9.65
N MET A 35 -23.35 -6.44 9.73
CA MET A 35 -24.09 -5.38 9.01
C MET A 35 -23.63 -3.96 9.38
N LYS A 36 -23.11 -3.77 10.60
CA LYS A 36 -22.50 -2.51 11.07
C LYS A 36 -21.00 -2.36 10.71
N GLY A 37 -20.44 -3.28 9.92
CA GLY A 37 -19.05 -3.24 9.45
C GLY A 37 -18.01 -3.70 10.48
N ASN A 38 -18.39 -4.48 11.50
CA ASN A 38 -17.48 -4.94 12.55
C ASN A 38 -16.97 -6.39 12.37
N GLY A 39 -17.00 -6.97 11.16
CA GLY A 39 -16.47 -8.31 10.91
C GLY A 39 -16.81 -8.88 9.52
N ASP A 40 -16.28 -10.07 9.21
CA ASP A 40 -16.55 -10.82 7.98
C ASP A 40 -17.85 -11.65 8.07
N ALA A 41 -18.62 -11.66 6.99
CA ALA A 41 -19.89 -12.38 6.90
C ALA A 41 -19.72 -13.90 7.07
N GLU A 42 -18.59 -14.44 6.63
CA GLU A 42 -18.25 -15.87 6.75
C GLU A 42 -17.96 -16.27 8.20
N MET A 43 -17.25 -15.44 8.97
CA MET A 43 -17.03 -15.67 10.40
C MET A 43 -18.34 -15.57 11.21
N ALA A 44 -19.25 -14.66 10.86
CA ALA A 44 -20.57 -14.62 11.47
C ALA A 44 -21.43 -15.83 11.08
N GLY A 45 -21.38 -16.27 9.81
CA GLY A 45 -22.05 -17.47 9.33
C GLY A 45 -21.58 -18.74 10.04
N GLY A 46 -20.26 -18.93 10.17
CA GLY A 46 -19.67 -20.06 10.90
C GLY A 46 -20.02 -20.05 12.39
N PHE A 47 -20.11 -18.87 13.01
CA PHE A 47 -20.57 -18.75 14.39
C PHE A 47 -22.05 -19.11 14.55
N ILE A 48 -22.92 -18.66 13.65
CA ILE A 48 -24.36 -18.99 13.70
C ILE A 48 -24.55 -20.48 13.46
N GLY A 49 -23.90 -21.06 12.45
CA GLY A 49 -23.96 -22.49 12.16
C GLY A 49 -23.47 -23.36 13.32
N GLY A 50 -22.28 -23.06 13.87
CA GLY A 50 -21.72 -23.82 14.99
C GLY A 50 -22.49 -23.63 16.31
N SER A 51 -22.97 -22.41 16.58
CA SER A 51 -23.75 -22.12 17.79
C SER A 51 -25.15 -22.72 17.73
N LEU A 52 -25.79 -22.77 16.55
CA LEU A 52 -27.09 -23.45 16.39
C LEU A 52 -26.98 -24.93 16.73
N VAL A 53 -25.95 -25.62 16.22
CA VAL A 53 -25.72 -27.04 16.49
C VAL A 53 -25.39 -27.27 17.97
N ALA A 54 -24.50 -26.48 18.56
CA ALA A 54 -24.13 -26.60 19.96
C ALA A 54 -25.31 -26.34 20.91
N VAL A 55 -26.11 -25.29 20.65
CA VAL A 55 -27.30 -24.94 21.44
C VAL A 55 -28.37 -26.03 21.30
N PHE A 56 -28.56 -26.57 20.10
CA PHE A 56 -29.49 -27.67 19.88
C PHE A 56 -29.09 -28.94 20.65
N ILE A 57 -27.80 -29.31 20.64
CA ILE A 57 -27.27 -30.45 21.40
C ILE A 57 -27.42 -30.22 22.91
N ILE A 58 -27.07 -29.04 23.41
CA ILE A 58 -27.19 -28.68 24.83
C ILE A 58 -28.65 -28.72 25.27
N LEU A 59 -29.58 -28.20 24.47
CA LEU A 59 -31.01 -28.24 24.78
C LEU A 59 -31.61 -29.65 24.71
N LEU A 60 -31.14 -30.51 23.80
CA LEU A 60 -31.53 -31.92 23.75
C LEU A 60 -31.02 -32.70 24.97
N LEU A 61 -29.78 -32.48 25.37
CA LEU A 61 -29.20 -33.09 26.58
C LEU A 61 -29.92 -32.61 27.84
N LEU A 62 -30.17 -31.30 27.95
CA LEU A 62 -30.96 -30.72 29.05
C LEU A 62 -32.38 -31.30 29.09
N LYS A 63 -33.05 -31.48 27.94
CA LYS A 63 -34.37 -32.12 27.86
C LYS A 63 -34.33 -33.59 28.27
N GLY A 64 -33.26 -34.31 27.97
CA GLY A 64 -33.04 -35.70 28.39
C GLY A 64 -32.81 -35.83 29.90
N ILE A 65 -32.03 -34.93 30.48
CA ILE A 65 -31.66 -34.93 31.91
C ILE A 65 -32.80 -34.38 32.78
N LEU A 66 -33.54 -33.37 32.31
CA LEU A 66 -34.63 -32.70 33.04
C LEU A 66 -36.01 -33.35 32.84
N LYS A 67 -36.07 -34.59 32.33
CA LYS A 67 -37.30 -35.33 32.01
C LYS A 67 -38.33 -35.41 33.16
N THR A 68 -37.93 -35.09 34.39
CA THR A 68 -38.72 -35.22 35.64
C THR A 68 -38.87 -33.92 36.46
N HIS A 69 -38.64 -32.73 35.87
CA HIS A 69 -38.66 -31.46 36.62
C HIS A 69 -39.63 -30.37 36.10
N PRO A 70 -40.14 -29.48 36.97
CA PRO A 70 -41.19 -28.50 36.64
C PRO A 70 -40.75 -27.48 35.57
N PRO A 71 -41.71 -26.95 34.80
CA PRO A 71 -41.45 -26.15 33.58
C PRO A 71 -40.64 -24.87 33.84
N LEU A 72 -40.63 -24.36 35.09
CA LEU A 72 -39.80 -23.23 35.53
C LEU A 72 -38.28 -23.51 35.42
N ARG A 73 -37.82 -24.73 35.77
CA ARG A 73 -36.38 -25.08 35.74
C ARG A 73 -35.85 -25.15 34.31
N MET A 74 -36.68 -25.60 33.36
CA MET A 74 -36.35 -25.62 31.94
C MET A 74 -36.29 -24.20 31.36
N ALA A 75 -37.17 -23.30 31.78
CA ALA A 75 -37.16 -21.90 31.38
C ALA A 75 -35.90 -21.17 31.90
N CYS A 76 -35.51 -21.38 33.16
CA CYS A 76 -34.25 -20.84 33.71
C CYS A 76 -33.01 -21.39 33.01
N ALA A 77 -32.96 -22.69 32.69
CA ALA A 77 -31.84 -23.29 31.98
C ALA A 77 -31.65 -22.69 30.57
N LYS A 78 -32.75 -22.46 29.83
CA LYS A 78 -32.71 -21.76 28.54
C LYS A 78 -32.15 -20.33 28.67
N LEU A 79 -32.54 -19.61 29.71
CA LEU A 79 -32.09 -18.25 29.97
C LEU A 79 -30.59 -18.20 30.27
N VAL A 80 -30.06 -19.15 31.05
CA VAL A 80 -28.61 -19.27 31.30
C VAL A 80 -27.84 -19.53 30.01
N VAL A 81 -28.31 -20.46 29.17
CA VAL A 81 -27.72 -20.74 27.84
C VAL A 81 -27.75 -19.49 26.96
N ALA A 82 -28.85 -18.73 26.98
CA ALA A 82 -28.99 -17.49 26.24
C ALA A 82 -27.98 -16.41 26.67
N ILE A 83 -27.79 -16.23 27.99
CA ILE A 83 -26.81 -15.28 28.54
C ILE A 83 -25.38 -15.68 28.14
N VAL A 84 -25.04 -16.97 28.21
CA VAL A 84 -23.72 -17.47 27.79
C VAL A 84 -23.49 -17.19 26.31
N LEU A 85 -24.49 -17.39 25.44
CA LEU A 85 -24.39 -17.05 24.02
C LEU A 85 -24.19 -15.56 23.79
N ILE A 86 -24.91 -14.69 24.51
CA ILE A 86 -24.74 -13.24 24.42
C ILE A 86 -23.31 -12.84 24.82
N LEU A 87 -22.78 -13.39 25.92
CA LEU A 87 -21.42 -13.11 26.39
C LEU A 87 -20.37 -13.61 25.38
N MET A 88 -20.56 -14.80 24.79
CA MET A 88 -19.69 -15.31 23.74
C MET A 88 -19.76 -14.44 22.47
N SER A 89 -20.94 -14.01 22.05
CA SER A 89 -21.16 -13.10 20.92
C SER A 89 -20.46 -11.76 21.14
N LEU A 90 -20.61 -11.17 22.34
CA LEU A 90 -19.92 -9.93 22.72
C LEU A 90 -18.40 -10.08 22.72
N GLY A 91 -17.88 -11.20 23.25
CA GLY A 91 -16.44 -11.52 23.23
C GLY A 91 -15.89 -11.63 21.81
N LYS A 92 -16.63 -12.27 20.89
CA LYS A 92 -16.25 -12.38 19.47
C LYS A 92 -16.31 -11.05 18.74
N ILE A 93 -17.33 -10.23 18.97
CA ILE A 93 -17.41 -8.87 18.42
C ILE A 93 -16.22 -8.03 18.92
N GLY A 94 -15.83 -8.18 20.19
CA GLY A 94 -14.64 -7.55 20.76
C GLY A 94 -13.33 -8.04 20.11
N ALA A 95 -13.22 -9.32 19.78
CA ALA A 95 -12.09 -9.88 19.04
C ALA A 95 -12.03 -9.36 17.59
N MET A 96 -13.16 -9.36 16.87
CA MET A 96 -13.25 -8.83 15.50
C MET A 96 -12.90 -7.34 15.43
N LYS A 97 -13.36 -6.53 16.39
CA LYS A 97 -12.98 -5.10 16.47
C LYS A 97 -11.48 -4.91 16.69
N ARG A 98 -10.84 -5.77 17.50
CA ARG A 98 -9.38 -5.75 17.70
C ARG A 98 -8.62 -6.15 16.44
N ASP A 99 -9.09 -7.18 15.72
CA ASP A 99 -8.51 -7.63 14.46
C ASP A 99 -8.57 -6.54 13.39
N ILE A 100 -9.75 -5.93 13.17
CA ILE A 100 -9.93 -4.81 12.24
C ILE A 100 -9.06 -3.62 12.65
N GLY A 101 -8.98 -3.31 13.95
CA GLY A 101 -8.13 -2.25 14.47
C GLY A 101 -6.64 -2.48 14.20
N ALA A 102 -6.16 -3.72 14.40
CA ALA A 102 -4.78 -4.11 14.16
C ALA A 102 -4.41 -4.02 12.66
N ILE A 103 -5.25 -4.57 11.79
CA ILE A 103 -5.07 -4.50 10.33
C ILE A 103 -5.07 -3.04 9.87
N ARG A 104 -5.99 -2.21 10.38
CA ARG A 104 -6.06 -0.79 10.04
C ARG A 104 -4.80 -0.03 10.47
N ALA A 105 -4.31 -0.26 11.69
CA ALA A 105 -3.10 0.39 12.17
C ALA A 105 -1.87 0.02 11.31
N ALA A 106 -1.73 -1.26 10.94
CA ALA A 106 -0.68 -1.71 10.03
C ALA A 106 -0.81 -1.03 8.65
N SER A 107 -2.01 -0.98 8.08
CA SER A 107 -2.27 -0.33 6.79
C SER A 107 -2.01 1.18 6.82
N GLN A 108 -2.31 1.86 7.93
CA GLN A 108 -2.00 3.28 8.11
C GLN A 108 -0.49 3.54 8.19
N SER A 109 0.27 2.65 8.86
CA SER A 109 1.73 2.73 8.88
C SER A 109 2.33 2.52 7.48
N LEU A 110 1.78 1.60 6.69
CA LEU A 110 2.19 1.42 5.28
C LEU A 110 1.91 2.68 4.45
N VAL A 111 0.72 3.28 4.57
CA VAL A 111 0.39 4.54 3.86
C VAL A 111 1.24 5.71 4.34
N ALA A 112 1.60 5.78 5.62
CA ALA A 112 2.52 6.80 6.14
C ALA A 112 3.91 6.66 5.48
N THR A 113 4.41 5.42 5.41
CA THR A 113 5.68 5.09 4.73
C THR A 113 5.64 5.47 3.24
N MET A 114 4.54 5.19 2.53
CA MET A 114 4.36 5.61 1.13
C MET A 114 4.34 7.13 0.93
N ASN A 115 3.88 7.87 1.93
CA ASN A 115 3.82 9.32 1.91
C ASN A 115 5.10 9.97 2.48
N GLU A 116 6.11 9.17 2.83
CA GLU A 116 7.36 9.63 3.46
C GLU A 116 7.10 10.45 4.75
N LYS A 117 5.92 10.28 5.34
CA LYS A 117 5.59 10.83 6.66
C LYS A 117 6.09 9.80 7.67
N GLY A 118 6.90 10.24 8.63
CA GLY A 118 7.46 9.38 9.68
C GLY A 118 6.41 8.52 10.40
N GLU A 119 6.86 7.57 11.22
CA GLU A 119 5.98 6.62 11.90
C GLU A 119 4.79 7.33 12.54
N PRO A 120 3.55 6.83 12.34
CA PRO A 120 2.37 7.48 12.89
C PRO A 120 2.47 7.49 14.42
N SER A 121 2.73 8.67 14.98
CA SER A 121 2.67 8.94 16.42
C SER A 121 1.24 8.72 16.88
N GLY A 122 0.95 7.55 17.42
CA GLY A 122 -0.41 7.15 17.80
C GLY A 122 -0.42 6.17 18.97
N PRO A 123 -1.59 5.96 19.60
CA PRO A 123 -1.75 5.03 20.70
C PRO A 123 -1.32 3.60 20.31
N ALA A 124 -0.97 2.79 21.32
CA ALA A 124 -0.47 1.42 21.15
C ALA A 124 -1.25 0.62 20.10
N VAL A 125 -0.53 0.05 19.13
CA VAL A 125 -1.10 -0.76 18.04
C VAL A 125 -1.93 -1.89 18.64
N PRO A 126 -3.24 -2.01 18.31
CA PRO A 126 -4.06 -3.10 18.80
C PRO A 126 -3.45 -4.44 18.40
N GLN A 127 -3.34 -5.38 19.33
CA GLN A 127 -2.92 -6.74 19.01
C GLN A 127 -4.08 -7.53 18.38
N ALA A 128 -3.82 -8.13 17.22
CA ALA A 128 -4.75 -9.04 16.57
C ALA A 128 -5.04 -10.27 17.46
N ALA A 129 -6.32 -10.56 17.63
CA ALA A 129 -6.87 -11.67 18.39
C ALA A 129 -6.90 -12.97 17.58
N SER A 130 -7.19 -12.94 16.28
CA SER A 130 -7.19 -14.12 15.40
C SER A 130 -5.84 -14.35 14.71
N GLU A 131 -5.55 -15.62 14.40
CA GLU A 131 -4.35 -16.00 13.65
C GLU A 131 -4.37 -15.44 12.21
N GLU A 132 -5.53 -15.45 11.56
CA GLU A 132 -5.73 -14.88 10.23
C GLU A 132 -5.42 -13.38 10.21
N ALA A 133 -5.94 -12.61 11.17
CA ALA A 133 -5.64 -11.19 11.27
C ALA A 133 -4.15 -10.94 11.58
N ARG A 134 -3.51 -11.80 12.39
CA ARG A 134 -2.05 -11.73 12.60
C ARG A 134 -1.26 -11.97 11.32
N GLN A 135 -1.67 -12.92 10.48
CA GLN A 135 -1.04 -13.17 9.19
C GLN A 135 -1.17 -11.97 8.24
N VAL A 136 -2.36 -11.33 8.21
CA VAL A 136 -2.57 -10.09 7.43
C VAL A 136 -1.73 -8.93 7.96
N VAL A 137 -1.70 -8.72 9.28
CA VAL A 137 -0.86 -7.68 9.90
C VAL A 137 0.63 -7.93 9.61
N ALA A 138 1.10 -9.16 9.73
CA ALA A 138 2.47 -9.53 9.39
C ALA A 138 2.79 -9.26 7.92
N PHE A 139 1.86 -9.58 7.02
CA PHE A 139 1.98 -9.28 5.59
C PHE A 139 2.09 -7.76 5.33
N VAL A 140 1.23 -6.95 5.93
CA VAL A 140 1.25 -5.49 5.74
C VAL A 140 2.52 -4.88 6.35
N ASN A 141 2.93 -5.31 7.54
CA ASN A 141 4.16 -4.84 8.17
C ASN A 141 5.41 -5.22 7.36
N GLY A 142 5.46 -6.43 6.80
CA GLY A 142 6.57 -6.83 5.93
C GLY A 142 6.60 -6.06 4.60
N ALA A 143 5.43 -5.70 4.05
CA ALA A 143 5.35 -4.79 2.90
C ALA A 143 5.86 -3.38 3.26
N GLY A 144 5.53 -2.89 4.46
CA GLY A 144 6.04 -1.61 4.97
C GLY A 144 7.56 -1.61 5.16
N ALA A 145 8.12 -2.70 5.70
CA ALA A 145 9.56 -2.86 5.84
C ALA A 145 10.28 -2.92 4.49
N LEU A 146 9.71 -3.66 3.52
CA LEU A 146 10.19 -3.72 2.14
C LEU A 146 10.23 -2.30 1.53
N LEU A 147 9.12 -1.58 1.61
CA LEU A 147 9.00 -0.22 1.07
C LEU A 147 9.98 0.74 1.74
N LYS A 148 10.12 0.69 3.07
CA LYS A 148 11.06 1.53 3.83
C LYS A 148 12.51 1.30 3.38
N ARG A 149 12.89 0.05 3.13
CA ARG A 149 14.21 -0.28 2.58
C ARG A 149 14.39 0.29 1.17
N GLN A 150 13.40 0.12 0.29
CA GLN A 150 13.43 0.64 -1.08
C GLN A 150 13.50 2.17 -1.12
N VAL A 151 12.79 2.88 -0.22
CA VAL A 151 12.87 4.33 -0.06
C VAL A 151 14.29 4.75 0.37
N ALA A 152 14.86 4.09 1.37
CA ALA A 152 16.21 4.40 1.83
C ALA A 152 17.28 4.15 0.75
N GLU A 153 17.17 3.05 -0.01
CA GLU A 153 18.05 2.76 -1.15
C GLU A 153 17.94 3.83 -2.25
N ARG A 154 16.71 4.28 -2.54
CA ARG A 154 16.48 5.37 -3.48
C ARG A 154 17.06 6.70 -3.00
N GLU A 155 16.88 7.07 -1.73
CA GLU A 155 17.44 8.31 -1.17
C GLU A 155 18.98 8.35 -1.27
N LEU A 156 19.65 7.20 -1.12
CA LEU A 156 21.09 7.10 -1.31
C LEU A 156 21.48 7.37 -2.77
N LEU A 157 20.71 6.84 -3.72
CA LEU A 157 20.95 7.09 -5.15
C LEU A 157 20.66 8.54 -5.54
N ASP A 158 19.58 9.14 -5.01
CA ASP A 158 19.23 10.54 -5.25
C ASP A 158 20.35 11.47 -4.75
N LYS A 159 20.96 11.19 -3.59
CA LYS A 159 22.15 11.90 -3.10
C LYS A 159 23.38 11.75 -4.01
N GLU A 160 23.53 10.63 -4.71
CA GLU A 160 24.61 10.47 -5.70
C GLU A 160 24.36 11.33 -6.94
N PHE A 161 23.10 11.49 -7.37
CA PHE A 161 22.74 12.42 -8.44
C PHE A 161 23.01 13.87 -8.06
N GLU A 162 22.66 14.29 -6.84
CA GLU A 162 22.88 15.66 -6.34
C GLU A 162 24.36 16.08 -6.32
N LYS A 163 25.29 15.11 -6.19
CA LYS A 163 26.73 15.38 -6.25
C LYS A 163 27.20 15.79 -7.65
N ILE A 164 26.43 15.48 -8.69
CA ILE A 164 26.78 15.84 -10.06
C ILE A 164 26.24 17.24 -10.35
N ASP A 165 27.12 18.23 -10.22
CA ASP A 165 26.80 19.59 -10.65
C ASP A 165 26.67 19.67 -12.18
N MET A 166 25.41 19.78 -12.64
CA MET A 166 25.02 19.91 -14.05
C MET A 166 25.18 21.34 -14.59
N SER A 167 25.22 22.35 -13.72
CA SER A 167 25.23 23.76 -14.13
C SER A 167 26.51 24.15 -14.88
N THR A 168 27.58 23.40 -14.67
CA THR A 168 28.91 23.66 -15.26
C THR A 168 29.19 22.89 -16.55
N LEU A 169 28.26 22.03 -17.02
CA LEU A 169 28.51 21.11 -18.13
C LEU A 169 28.80 21.80 -19.46
N LEU A 170 28.09 22.87 -19.77
CA LEU A 170 28.10 23.54 -21.08
C LEU A 170 28.45 25.03 -20.95
N THR A 171 29.25 25.40 -19.95
CA THR A 171 29.72 26.78 -19.81
C THR A 171 30.71 27.14 -20.92
N PRO A 172 30.82 28.42 -21.32
CA PRO A 172 31.82 28.85 -22.30
C PRO A 172 33.25 28.45 -21.93
N GLN A 173 33.59 28.48 -20.64
CA GLN A 173 34.89 28.05 -20.12
C GLN A 173 35.10 26.55 -20.33
N THR A 174 34.05 25.75 -20.11
CA THR A 174 34.08 24.31 -20.39
C THR A 174 34.28 24.06 -21.88
N LEU A 175 33.49 24.70 -22.74
CA LEU A 175 33.48 24.46 -24.19
C LEU A 175 34.74 24.92 -24.92
N THR A 176 35.55 25.78 -24.30
CA THR A 176 36.79 26.32 -24.91
C THR A 176 38.06 25.72 -24.33
N SER A 177 37.95 24.76 -23.40
CA SER A 177 39.09 24.12 -22.72
C SER A 177 39.05 22.60 -22.87
N ARG A 178 40.19 21.99 -23.24
CA ARG A 178 40.35 20.51 -23.24
C ARG A 178 40.01 19.89 -21.89
N LYS A 179 40.47 20.51 -20.80
CA LYS A 179 40.21 20.05 -19.43
C LYS A 179 38.72 20.14 -19.13
N GLY A 180 38.08 21.27 -19.44
CA GLY A 180 36.65 21.47 -19.23
C GLY A 180 35.80 20.42 -19.96
N ILE A 181 36.06 20.21 -21.25
CA ILE A 181 35.37 19.19 -22.05
C ILE A 181 35.53 17.79 -21.43
N ALA A 182 36.76 17.43 -21.01
CA ALA A 182 37.03 16.15 -20.38
C ALA A 182 36.29 15.99 -19.03
N ASP A 183 36.30 17.03 -18.20
CA ASP A 183 35.60 17.04 -16.90
C ASP A 183 34.07 16.91 -17.11
N SER A 184 33.48 17.59 -18.10
CA SER A 184 32.06 17.44 -18.44
C SER A 184 31.72 16.04 -18.95
N ARG A 185 32.57 15.43 -19.78
CA ARG A 185 32.38 14.04 -20.23
C ARG A 185 32.42 13.06 -19.07
N ALA A 186 33.33 13.25 -18.11
CA ALA A 186 33.40 12.42 -16.92
C ALA A 186 32.12 12.52 -16.07
N LYS A 187 31.56 13.73 -15.91
CA LYS A 187 30.26 13.94 -15.26
C LYS A 187 29.12 13.22 -15.99
N MET A 188 29.08 13.30 -17.32
CA MET A 188 28.08 12.60 -18.13
C MET A 188 28.21 11.08 -18.07
N ALA A 189 29.43 10.55 -18.07
CA ALA A 189 29.66 9.12 -17.86
C ALA A 189 29.13 8.67 -16.49
N ARG A 190 29.43 9.43 -15.43
CA ARG A 190 28.88 9.16 -14.09
C ARG A 190 27.35 9.25 -14.05
N TYR A 191 26.76 10.22 -14.73
CA TYR A 191 25.29 10.35 -14.79
C TYR A 191 24.63 9.15 -15.49
N VAL A 192 25.22 8.64 -16.58
CA VAL A 192 24.77 7.40 -17.24
C VAL A 192 24.79 6.22 -16.27
N GLU A 193 25.89 6.05 -15.53
CA GLU A 193 26.00 4.95 -14.55
C GLU A 193 24.89 5.02 -13.50
N LEU A 194 24.55 6.22 -13.02
CA LEU A 194 23.48 6.41 -12.03
C LEU A 194 22.08 6.12 -12.62
N ILE A 195 21.84 6.49 -13.89
CA ILE A 195 20.60 6.12 -14.59
C ILE A 195 20.48 4.59 -14.68
N ASP A 196 21.55 3.90 -15.07
CA ASP A 196 21.53 2.44 -15.17
C ASP A 196 21.39 1.76 -13.80
N GLN A 197 21.92 2.36 -12.73
CA GLN A 197 21.69 1.90 -11.35
C GLN A 197 20.23 2.09 -10.94
N ARG A 198 19.61 3.23 -11.25
CA ARG A 198 18.19 3.49 -11.01
C ARG A 198 17.30 2.46 -11.71
N ASP A 199 17.59 2.19 -12.98
CA ASP A 199 16.83 1.22 -13.78
C ASP A 199 16.86 -0.17 -13.15
N LYS A 200 18.06 -0.64 -12.76
CA LYS A 200 18.21 -1.94 -12.08
C LYS A 200 17.48 -1.98 -10.75
N MET A 201 17.57 -0.91 -9.96
CA MET A 201 16.92 -0.82 -8.65
C MET A 201 15.40 -0.86 -8.76
N ILE A 202 14.80 -0.14 -9.71
CA ILE A 202 13.33 -0.12 -9.89
C ILE A 202 12.83 -1.48 -10.40
N VAL A 203 13.54 -2.11 -11.34
CA VAL A 203 13.20 -3.47 -11.80
C VAL A 203 13.25 -4.46 -10.63
N ALA A 204 14.33 -4.43 -9.84
CA ALA A 204 14.47 -5.29 -8.67
C ALA A 204 13.35 -5.03 -7.64
N ALA A 205 13.02 -3.78 -7.37
CA ALA A 205 11.97 -3.40 -6.42
C ALA A 205 10.58 -3.93 -6.84
N VAL A 206 10.23 -3.82 -8.13
CA VAL A 206 8.97 -4.35 -8.67
C VAL A 206 8.92 -5.87 -8.59
N GLU A 207 9.99 -6.56 -8.98
CA GLU A 207 10.05 -8.04 -8.93
C GLU A 207 10.06 -8.60 -7.51
N GLU A 208 10.73 -7.91 -6.59
CA GLU A 208 10.72 -8.27 -5.17
C GLU A 208 9.32 -8.06 -4.56
N GLY A 209 8.65 -6.95 -4.89
CA GLY A 209 7.26 -6.72 -4.49
C GLY A 209 6.31 -7.80 -5.04
N ARG A 210 6.45 -8.17 -6.32
CA ARG A 210 5.69 -9.28 -6.94
C ARG A 210 5.94 -10.60 -6.22
N THR A 211 7.20 -10.91 -5.92
CA THR A 211 7.59 -12.14 -5.20
C THR A 211 7.05 -12.16 -3.79
N TYR A 212 7.12 -11.03 -3.06
CA TYR A 212 6.58 -10.89 -1.71
C TYR A 212 5.08 -11.16 -1.70
N VAL A 213 4.31 -10.54 -2.60
CA VAL A 213 2.86 -10.76 -2.70
C VAL A 213 2.53 -12.21 -3.06
N ARG A 214 3.28 -12.84 -3.98
CA ARG A 214 3.04 -14.22 -4.42
C ARG A 214 3.32 -15.26 -3.33
N THR A 215 4.37 -15.05 -2.54
CA THR A 215 4.86 -16.03 -1.54
C THR A 215 4.29 -15.81 -0.15
N ALA A 216 3.66 -14.66 0.10
CA ALA A 216 3.04 -14.37 1.39
C ALA A 216 1.90 -15.34 1.73
N LYS A 217 1.92 -15.81 2.98
CA LYS A 217 0.86 -16.61 3.58
C LYS A 217 -0.27 -15.67 4.04
N VAL A 218 -1.09 -15.26 3.09
CA VAL A 218 -2.29 -14.44 3.33
C VAL A 218 -3.53 -15.30 3.06
N PRO A 219 -4.54 -15.31 3.95
CA PRO A 219 -5.79 -16.02 3.69
C PRO A 219 -6.45 -15.58 2.39
N GLU A 220 -7.09 -16.52 1.67
CA GLU A 220 -7.61 -16.30 0.31
C GLU A 220 -8.60 -15.14 0.23
N GLN A 221 -9.46 -14.99 1.24
CA GLN A 221 -10.43 -13.89 1.37
C GLN A 221 -9.79 -12.49 1.37
N TYR A 222 -8.49 -12.37 1.71
CA TYR A 222 -7.74 -11.11 1.71
C TYR A 222 -6.82 -10.97 0.49
N ARG A 223 -6.74 -11.97 -0.39
CA ARG A 223 -6.06 -11.86 -1.69
C ARG A 223 -6.98 -11.13 -2.66
N SER A 224 -6.85 -9.80 -2.77
CA SER A 224 -7.49 -9.06 -3.86
C SER A 224 -6.90 -9.46 -5.21
N GLU A 225 -7.70 -9.41 -6.28
CA GLU A 225 -7.31 -9.74 -7.66
C GLU A 225 -5.91 -9.23 -8.02
N SER A 226 -5.04 -10.18 -8.41
CA SER A 226 -3.63 -9.95 -8.73
C SER A 226 -3.42 -9.03 -9.94
N SER A 227 -4.45 -8.85 -10.79
CA SER A 227 -4.38 -8.14 -12.06
C SER A 227 -4.18 -6.62 -11.91
N ALA A 228 -4.85 -5.98 -10.94
CA ALA A 228 -4.71 -4.54 -10.70
C ALA A 228 -3.32 -4.17 -10.15
N ARG A 229 -2.76 -5.02 -9.28
CA ARG A 229 -1.41 -4.82 -8.70
C ARG A 229 -0.30 -5.08 -9.71
N ALA A 230 -0.48 -6.06 -10.60
CA ALA A 230 0.46 -6.32 -11.70
C ALA A 230 0.59 -5.11 -12.63
N LYS A 231 -0.54 -4.45 -12.95
CA LYS A 231 -0.60 -3.25 -13.79
C LYS A 231 0.17 -2.06 -13.21
N VAL A 232 0.08 -1.81 -11.90
CA VAL A 232 0.83 -0.71 -11.25
C VAL A 232 2.34 -0.91 -11.41
N GLY A 233 2.84 -2.14 -11.25
CA GLY A 233 4.24 -2.47 -11.48
C GLY A 233 4.66 -2.25 -12.94
N GLU A 234 3.85 -2.69 -13.90
CA GLU A 234 4.11 -2.49 -15.34
C GLU A 234 4.11 -1.01 -15.74
N GLU A 235 3.14 -0.23 -15.26
CA GLU A 235 3.08 1.22 -15.50
C GLU A 235 4.30 1.93 -14.90
N THR A 236 4.72 1.57 -13.68
CA THR A 236 5.93 2.12 -13.06
C THR A 236 7.18 1.83 -13.90
N LEU A 237 7.35 0.59 -14.39
CA LEU A 237 8.47 0.23 -15.26
C LEU A 237 8.44 1.00 -16.58
N LYS A 238 7.25 1.16 -17.18
CA LYS A 238 7.06 1.92 -18.42
C LYS A 238 7.45 3.39 -18.23
N HIS A 239 6.97 4.04 -17.17
CA HIS A 239 7.29 5.45 -16.92
C HIS A 239 8.77 5.63 -16.56
N ASN A 240 9.38 4.71 -15.80
CA ASN A 240 10.82 4.75 -15.55
C ASN A 240 11.64 4.58 -16.84
N ALA A 241 11.25 3.65 -17.72
CA ALA A 241 11.94 3.47 -19.00
C ALA A 241 11.88 4.74 -19.87
N ALA A 242 10.75 5.46 -19.87
CA ALA A 242 10.65 6.74 -20.55
C ALA A 242 11.58 7.81 -19.94
N LEU A 243 11.67 7.86 -18.60
CA LEU A 243 12.58 8.77 -17.89
C LEU A 243 14.06 8.47 -18.20
N SER A 244 14.43 7.20 -18.27
CA SER A 244 15.80 6.79 -18.61
C SER A 244 16.12 7.02 -20.09
N ALA A 245 15.15 6.83 -20.99
CA ALA A 245 15.31 7.14 -22.40
C ALA A 245 15.60 8.63 -22.62
N VAL A 246 14.80 9.53 -22.03
CA VAL A 246 15.01 10.98 -22.18
C VAL A 246 16.30 11.46 -21.51
N GLY A 247 16.68 10.87 -20.36
CA GLY A 247 17.98 11.14 -19.75
C GLY A 247 19.16 10.75 -20.64
N LYS A 248 19.08 9.60 -21.33
CA LYS A 248 20.09 9.15 -22.30
C LYS A 248 20.12 10.03 -23.55
N GLU A 249 18.97 10.52 -24.01
CA GLU A 249 18.90 11.55 -25.07
C GLU A 249 19.59 12.85 -24.66
N PHE A 250 19.35 13.32 -23.44
CA PHE A 250 20.00 14.53 -22.90
C PHE A 250 21.52 14.37 -22.86
N ILE A 251 22.03 13.25 -22.34
CA ILE A 251 23.47 12.93 -22.31
C ILE A 251 24.06 12.96 -23.72
N LYS A 252 23.36 12.35 -24.69
CA LYS A 252 23.78 12.39 -26.10
C LYS A 252 23.84 13.83 -26.61
N GLY A 253 22.81 14.63 -26.38
CA GLY A 253 22.80 16.05 -26.79
C GLY A 253 23.93 16.85 -26.17
N VAL A 254 24.24 16.63 -24.88
CA VAL A 254 25.39 17.26 -24.21
C VAL A 254 26.69 16.84 -24.88
N ASN A 255 26.88 15.54 -25.15
CA ASN A 255 28.07 15.04 -25.83
C ASN A 255 28.21 15.60 -27.25
N ASP A 256 27.12 15.75 -28.01
CA ASP A 256 27.15 16.38 -29.34
C ASP A 256 27.66 17.84 -29.27
N VAL A 257 27.27 18.59 -28.23
CA VAL A 257 27.80 19.95 -27.98
C VAL A 257 29.26 19.92 -27.56
N LEU A 258 29.67 18.97 -26.73
CA LEU A 258 31.06 18.80 -26.30
C LEU A 258 31.98 18.38 -27.46
N ASP A 259 31.49 17.54 -28.37
CA ASP A 259 32.18 17.11 -29.59
C ASP A 259 32.39 18.30 -30.53
N PHE A 260 31.36 19.13 -30.70
CA PHE A 260 31.48 20.39 -31.41
C PHE A 260 32.46 21.36 -30.70
N GLY A 261 32.38 21.51 -29.38
CA GLY A 261 33.35 22.29 -28.59
C GLY A 261 34.78 21.82 -28.82
N GLN A 262 34.99 20.50 -28.88
CA GLN A 262 36.29 19.89 -29.12
C GLN A 262 36.82 20.20 -30.53
N SER A 263 35.96 20.17 -31.57
CA SER A 263 36.37 20.53 -32.94
C SER A 263 36.72 22.02 -33.11
N GLN A 264 36.21 22.85 -32.19
CA GLN A 264 36.40 24.30 -32.17
C GLN A 264 37.51 24.77 -31.21
N LEU A 265 38.23 23.85 -30.55
CA LEU A 265 39.37 24.22 -29.69
C LEU A 265 40.41 25.04 -30.46
N GLY A 266 40.78 26.20 -29.91
CA GLY A 266 41.70 27.16 -30.53
C GLY A 266 41.06 28.06 -31.61
N LYS A 267 39.86 27.73 -32.09
CA LYS A 267 39.08 28.53 -33.05
C LYS A 267 37.99 29.35 -32.35
N ALA A 268 37.32 28.76 -31.36
CA ALA A 268 36.35 29.43 -30.52
C ALA A 268 37.04 30.12 -29.34
N LYS A 269 36.55 31.31 -28.97
CA LYS A 269 37.07 32.11 -27.86
C LYS A 269 35.92 32.59 -26.98
N PHE A 270 36.16 32.66 -25.69
CA PHE A 270 35.26 33.35 -24.77
C PHE A 270 35.77 34.78 -24.54
N GLN A 271 34.99 35.78 -24.97
CA GLN A 271 35.36 37.19 -24.86
C GLN A 271 34.13 38.02 -24.48
N ASN A 272 34.28 38.93 -23.52
CA ASN A 272 33.21 39.83 -23.06
C ASN A 272 31.89 39.10 -22.70
N GLY A 273 31.98 37.93 -22.05
CA GLY A 273 30.80 37.14 -21.68
C GLY A 273 30.15 36.39 -22.84
N LYS A 274 30.73 36.39 -24.04
CA LYS A 274 30.18 35.76 -25.24
C LYS A 274 31.10 34.69 -25.80
N LEU A 275 30.51 33.60 -26.28
CA LEU A 275 31.20 32.58 -27.05
C LEU A 275 31.30 33.04 -28.50
N MET A 276 32.52 33.27 -28.96
CA MET A 276 32.85 33.76 -30.30
C MET A 276 33.33 32.60 -31.16
N PHE A 277 32.79 32.48 -32.38
CA PHE A 277 33.18 31.46 -33.37
C PHE A 277 33.82 32.11 -34.59
N ALA A 278 34.64 31.33 -35.31
CA ALA A 278 35.38 31.81 -36.47
C ALA A 278 34.53 31.97 -37.73
N SER A 279 33.36 31.33 -37.82
CA SER A 279 32.48 31.38 -38.98
C SER A 279 30.99 31.39 -38.60
N GLU A 280 30.15 31.95 -39.48
CA GLU A 280 28.69 31.91 -39.32
C GLU A 280 28.13 30.48 -39.34
N ARG A 281 28.79 29.58 -40.08
CA ARG A 281 28.44 28.15 -40.10
C ARG A 281 28.59 27.51 -38.72
N ASP A 282 29.65 27.85 -37.99
CA ASP A 282 29.88 27.34 -36.64
C ASP A 282 28.84 27.91 -35.66
N VAL A 283 28.49 29.19 -35.81
CA VAL A 283 27.39 29.81 -35.04
C VAL A 283 26.07 29.08 -35.29
N ALA A 284 25.74 28.79 -36.56
CA ALA A 284 24.53 28.07 -36.93
C ALA A 284 24.51 26.63 -36.37
N THR A 285 25.66 25.95 -36.41
CA THR A 285 25.81 24.60 -35.85
C THR A 285 25.58 24.61 -34.34
N TYR A 286 26.23 25.51 -33.62
CA TYR A 286 26.04 25.66 -32.18
C TYR A 286 24.58 25.94 -31.82
N ARG A 287 23.93 26.89 -32.51
CA ARG A 287 22.50 27.21 -32.30
C ARG A 287 21.59 26.02 -32.54
N SER A 288 21.84 25.23 -33.58
CA SER A 288 21.07 24.01 -33.86
C SER A 288 21.20 22.99 -32.73
N LEU A 289 22.41 22.80 -32.20
CA LEU A 289 22.66 21.88 -31.10
C LEU A 289 22.02 22.37 -29.79
N SER A 290 22.09 23.66 -29.50
CA SER A 290 21.41 24.27 -28.35
C SER A 290 19.88 24.12 -28.46
N ALA A 291 19.30 24.38 -29.64
CA ALA A 291 17.86 24.21 -29.86
C ALA A 291 17.43 22.74 -29.70
N ALA A 292 18.25 21.78 -30.14
CA ALA A 292 17.97 20.36 -29.94
C ALA A 292 17.98 19.98 -28.45
N LEU A 293 18.93 20.52 -27.66
CA LEU A 293 18.96 20.35 -26.21
C LEU A 293 17.74 20.96 -25.51
N GLU A 294 17.31 22.15 -25.92
CA GLU A 294 16.10 22.78 -25.39
C GLU A 294 14.86 21.91 -25.64
N GLN A 295 14.73 21.34 -26.84
CA GLN A 295 13.64 20.41 -27.15
C GLN A 295 13.68 19.14 -26.32
N ILE A 296 14.88 18.61 -26.03
CA ILE A 296 15.03 17.47 -25.10
C ILE A 296 14.55 17.88 -23.71
N GLY A 297 14.92 19.07 -23.21
CA GLY A 297 14.48 19.58 -21.91
C GLY A 297 12.95 19.72 -21.80
N VAL A 298 12.28 20.17 -22.86
CA VAL A 298 10.81 20.22 -22.92
C VAL A 298 10.20 18.81 -22.82
N ARG A 299 10.77 17.82 -23.52
CA ARG A 299 10.32 16.42 -23.43
C ARG A 299 10.59 15.83 -22.04
N GLU A 300 11.76 16.12 -21.46
CA GLU A 300 12.13 15.66 -20.13
C GLU A 300 11.13 16.16 -19.08
N ALA A 301 10.80 17.45 -19.09
CA ALA A 301 9.81 18.02 -18.18
C ALA A 301 8.46 17.30 -18.25
N ALA A 302 7.98 16.99 -19.47
CA ALA A 302 6.72 16.26 -19.67
C ALA A 302 6.80 14.81 -19.15
N VAL A 303 7.92 14.12 -19.35
CA VAL A 303 8.13 12.74 -18.88
C VAL A 303 8.23 12.71 -17.34
N VAL A 304 8.93 13.66 -16.73
CA VAL A 304 9.03 13.81 -15.28
C VAL A 304 7.65 14.09 -14.67
N GLU A 305 6.85 14.97 -15.28
CA GLU A 305 5.48 15.24 -14.84
C GLU A 305 4.61 13.98 -14.88
N GLN A 306 4.66 13.20 -15.97
CA GLN A 306 3.92 11.94 -16.09
C GLN A 306 4.34 10.91 -15.03
N PHE A 307 5.64 10.77 -14.78
CA PHE A 307 6.15 9.86 -13.76
C PHE A 307 5.70 10.28 -12.35
N ASN A 308 5.79 11.56 -12.01
CA ASN A 308 5.32 12.08 -10.73
C ASN A 308 3.80 11.95 -10.57
N ALA A 309 3.03 12.21 -11.62
CA ALA A 309 1.58 12.04 -11.61
C ALA A 309 1.18 10.57 -11.35
N HIS A 310 1.91 9.61 -11.94
CA HIS A 310 1.72 8.18 -11.68
C HIS A 310 2.00 7.80 -10.22
N LEU A 311 3.11 8.30 -9.64
CA LEU A 311 3.43 8.07 -8.24
C LEU A 311 2.37 8.65 -7.30
N GLU A 312 1.95 9.89 -7.53
CA GLU A 312 0.91 10.55 -6.71
C GLU A 312 -0.46 9.91 -6.87
N LYS A 313 -0.80 9.41 -8.06
CA LYS A 313 -2.01 8.60 -8.26
C LYS A 313 -1.92 7.30 -7.44
N THR A 314 -0.79 6.59 -7.50
CA THR A 314 -0.57 5.34 -6.76
C THR A 314 -0.68 5.54 -5.25
N LYS A 315 -0.08 6.62 -4.71
CA LYS A 315 -0.20 7.00 -3.29
C LYS A 315 -1.65 7.28 -2.89
N ARG A 316 -2.39 8.06 -3.71
CA ARG A 316 -3.79 8.38 -3.46
C ARG A 316 -4.69 7.15 -3.50
N ASP A 317 -4.51 6.29 -4.48
CA ASP A 317 -5.28 5.06 -4.62
C ASP A 317 -5.03 4.12 -3.44
N ALA A 318 -3.77 3.98 -3.01
CA ALA A 318 -3.43 3.24 -1.80
C ALA A 318 -4.06 3.84 -0.54
N ALA A 319 -3.99 5.16 -0.36
CA ALA A 319 -4.61 5.85 0.77
C ALA A 319 -6.15 5.71 0.79
N ARG A 320 -6.79 5.63 -0.39
CA ARG A 320 -8.24 5.42 -0.50
C ARG A 320 -8.64 3.98 -0.17
N GLN A 321 -7.87 3.00 -0.63
CA GLN A 321 -8.14 1.58 -0.40
C GLN A 321 -7.81 1.14 1.04
N LEU A 322 -6.81 1.76 1.64
CA LEU A 322 -6.32 1.44 2.99
C LEU A 322 -6.84 2.42 4.07
N GLY A 323 -7.50 3.49 3.65
CA GLY A 323 -8.10 4.51 4.51
C GLY A 323 -9.41 4.06 5.17
N PRO A 324 -9.90 4.79 6.19
CA PRO A 324 -11.19 4.48 6.80
C PRO A 324 -12.30 4.56 5.75
N ALA A 325 -13.15 3.53 5.67
CA ALA A 325 -14.40 3.62 4.94
C ALA A 325 -15.16 4.85 5.46
N LEU A 326 -15.43 5.81 4.57
CA LEU A 326 -16.33 6.92 4.88
C LEU A 326 -17.67 6.30 5.28
N ARG A 327 -18.05 6.54 6.53
CA ARG A 327 -19.33 6.13 7.11
C ARG A 327 -20.48 6.82 6.42
#